data_AF-A0A6P0Z1R6-F1
#
_entry.id   AF-A0A6P0Z1R6-F1
#
_cell.length_a   1.000
_cell.length_b   1.000
_cell.length_c   1.000
_cell.angle_alpha   90.00
_cell.angle_beta   90.00
_cell.angle_gamma   90.00
#
_symmetry.space_group_name_H-M   'P 1'
#
loop_
_entity.id
_entity.type
_entity.pdbx_description
1 polymer ?
#
loop_
_entity_poly.entity_id
_entity_poly.type
_entity_poly.pdbx_seq_one_letter_code
_entity_poly.pdbx_strand_id
1 'polypeptide(L)'
;MRIPLDYYRILGLPIQANATQLSQAHGDRILQLPRREYSEAAIKSRKQLLDEAYAVLSDPEQRQSYDASFLAKTYEQQPEQHSGSGSQASTQATEGLLEPHTPSLEIRDEQLIGALLILQELGEYEIVLKLGQTYLGADSSTSIDHRRFGEPQIVRADLVLTLGIACLELGREQ
;
A
#
# COMPACT_ATOMS: atom_id res chain seq x y z
N MET A 1 -3.50 8.28 4.79
CA MET A 1 -2.04 8.01 4.92
C MET A 1 -1.43 7.64 3.57
N ARG A 2 -0.09 7.64 3.43
CA ARG A 2 0.61 7.35 2.14
C ARG A 2 1.45 6.08 2.27
N ILE A 3 1.42 5.23 1.24
CA ILE A 3 2.14 3.94 1.20
C ILE A 3 2.90 3.78 -0.14
N PRO A 4 3.97 2.97 -0.20
CA PRO A 4 4.74 2.70 -1.42
C PRO A 4 4.05 1.65 -2.32
N LEU A 5 2.78 1.91 -2.66
CA LEU A 5 2.01 1.17 -3.66
C LEU A 5 1.50 2.13 -4.74
N ASP A 6 1.04 1.56 -5.84
CA ASP A 6 0.33 2.24 -6.91
C ASP A 6 -0.75 1.30 -7.47
N TYR A 7 -1.70 1.83 -8.25
CA TYR A 7 -2.83 1.02 -8.75
C TYR A 7 -2.39 -0.16 -9.64
N TYR A 8 -1.29 -0.03 -10.38
CA TYR A 8 -0.77 -1.12 -11.21
C TYR A 8 -0.14 -2.22 -10.35
N ARG A 9 0.65 -1.85 -9.34
CA ARG A 9 1.21 -2.81 -8.36
C ARG A 9 0.12 -3.52 -7.54
N ILE A 10 -0.95 -2.81 -7.18
CA ILE A 10 -2.10 -3.40 -6.50
C ILE A 10 -2.75 -4.50 -7.37
N LEU A 11 -2.83 -4.31 -8.69
CA LEU A 11 -3.35 -5.33 -9.61
C LEU A 11 -2.27 -6.32 -10.10
N GLY A 12 -1.00 -6.10 -9.79
CA GLY A 12 0.11 -6.96 -10.24
C GLY A 12 0.38 -6.84 -11.74
N LEU A 13 0.16 -5.66 -12.32
CA LEU A 13 0.29 -5.41 -13.76
C LEU A 13 1.35 -4.35 -14.07
N PRO A 14 1.96 -4.38 -15.26
CA PRO A 14 2.75 -3.25 -15.75
C PRO A 14 1.83 -2.10 -16.21
N ILE A 15 2.36 -0.87 -16.23
CA ILE A 15 1.63 0.33 -16.72
C ILE A 15 1.11 0.19 -18.17
N GLN A 16 1.71 -0.69 -18.96
CA GLN A 16 1.32 -0.96 -20.36
C GLN A 16 0.15 -1.96 -20.51
N ALA A 17 -0.41 -2.47 -19.41
CA ALA A 17 -1.46 -3.48 -19.45
C ALA A 17 -2.74 -2.98 -20.15
N ASN A 18 -3.36 -3.80 -20.99
CA ASN A 18 -4.60 -3.45 -21.67
C ASN A 18 -5.86 -3.72 -20.81
N ALA A 19 -7.03 -3.26 -21.28
CA ALA A 19 -8.29 -3.39 -20.55
C ALA A 19 -8.67 -4.85 -20.22
N THR A 20 -8.37 -5.80 -21.11
CA THR A 20 -8.61 -7.23 -20.87
C THR A 20 -7.70 -7.77 -19.78
N GLN A 21 -6.43 -7.36 -19.77
CA GLN A 21 -5.48 -7.74 -18.72
C GLN A 21 -5.89 -7.16 -17.36
N LEU A 22 -6.39 -5.92 -17.32
CA LEU A 22 -6.91 -5.29 -16.11
C LEU A 22 -8.07 -6.09 -15.49
N SER A 23 -9.07 -6.44 -16.29
CA SER A 23 -10.24 -7.20 -15.79
C SER A 23 -9.87 -8.61 -15.38
N GLN A 24 -9.00 -9.28 -16.14
CA GLN A 24 -8.51 -10.61 -15.79
C GLN A 24 -7.72 -10.59 -14.48
N ALA A 25 -6.75 -9.68 -14.33
CA ALA A 25 -5.93 -9.60 -13.12
C ALA A 25 -6.76 -9.24 -11.89
N HIS A 26 -7.74 -8.34 -12.01
CA HIS A 26 -8.66 -8.01 -10.92
C HIS A 26 -9.46 -9.24 -10.46
N GLY A 27 -10.03 -10.00 -11.42
CA GLY A 27 -10.74 -11.24 -11.13
C GLY A 27 -9.85 -12.29 -10.46
N ASP A 28 -8.66 -12.53 -11.00
CA ASP A 28 -7.70 -13.51 -10.48
C ASP A 28 -7.28 -13.13 -9.04
N ARG A 29 -6.98 -11.85 -8.77
CA ARG A 29 -6.59 -11.39 -7.43
C ARG A 29 -7.73 -11.42 -6.41
N ILE A 30 -8.99 -11.25 -6.84
CA ILE A 30 -10.15 -11.46 -5.95
C ILE A 30 -10.27 -12.92 -5.53
N LEU A 31 -10.02 -13.85 -6.45
CA LEU A 31 -10.08 -15.29 -6.18
C LEU A 31 -8.90 -15.78 -5.34
N GLN A 32 -7.74 -15.14 -5.48
CA GLN A 32 -6.56 -15.41 -4.65
C GLN A 32 -6.75 -14.83 -3.24
N LEU A 33 -7.38 -15.60 -2.36
CA LEU A 33 -7.58 -15.23 -0.98
C LEU A 33 -6.26 -15.27 -0.17
N PRO A 34 -6.06 -14.32 0.75
CA PRO A 34 -5.03 -14.42 1.78
C PRO A 34 -5.16 -15.68 2.64
N ARG A 35 -4.16 -15.93 3.48
CA ARG A 35 -4.21 -17.07 4.42
C ARG A 35 -5.45 -16.99 5.34
N ARG A 36 -5.95 -18.14 5.78
CA ARG A 36 -7.24 -18.27 6.49
C ARG A 36 -7.25 -17.64 7.88
N GLU A 37 -6.07 -17.35 8.43
CA GLU A 37 -5.88 -16.75 9.74
C GLU A 37 -6.21 -15.26 9.77
N TYR A 38 -6.31 -14.62 8.60
CA TYR A 38 -6.72 -13.22 8.49
C TYR A 38 -8.21 -13.03 8.76
N SER A 39 -8.55 -11.92 9.40
CA SER A 39 -9.94 -11.55 9.64
C SER A 39 -10.68 -11.20 8.35
N GLU A 40 -12.01 -11.31 8.38
CA GLU A 40 -12.89 -10.82 7.31
C GLU A 40 -12.70 -9.32 7.05
N ALA A 41 -12.35 -8.54 8.08
CA ALA A 41 -12.08 -7.12 7.94
C ALA A 41 -10.81 -6.89 7.09
N ALA A 42 -9.76 -7.68 7.31
CA ALA A 42 -8.54 -7.62 6.53
C ALA A 42 -8.75 -8.05 5.07
N ILE A 43 -9.51 -9.14 4.85
CA ILE A 43 -9.89 -9.62 3.51
C ILE A 43 -10.70 -8.56 2.77
N LYS A 44 -11.67 -7.94 3.44
CA LYS A 44 -12.48 -6.85 2.87
C LYS A 44 -11.63 -5.62 2.55
N SER A 45 -10.73 -5.23 3.45
CA SER A 45 -9.80 -4.10 3.27
C SER A 45 -8.92 -4.29 2.03
N ARG A 46 -8.36 -5.50 1.85
CA ARG A 46 -7.62 -5.88 0.64
C ARG A 46 -8.49 -5.79 -0.61
N LYS A 47 -9.70 -6.37 -0.58
CA LYS A 47 -10.62 -6.34 -1.72
C LYS A 47 -10.98 -4.90 -2.13
N GLN A 48 -11.22 -4.02 -1.16
CA GLN A 48 -11.50 -2.60 -1.44
C GLN A 48 -10.38 -1.93 -2.23
N LEU A 49 -9.11 -2.21 -1.89
CA LEU A 49 -7.98 -1.68 -2.64
C LEU A 49 -7.90 -2.23 -4.07
N LEU A 50 -8.19 -3.53 -4.27
CA LEU A 50 -8.26 -4.14 -5.60
C LEU A 50 -9.37 -3.51 -6.44
N ASP A 51 -10.56 -3.34 -5.86
CA ASP A 51 -11.73 -2.74 -6.51
C ASP A 51 -11.48 -1.27 -6.87
N GLU A 52 -10.86 -0.49 -5.97
CA GLU A 52 -10.48 0.91 -6.20
C GLU A 52 -9.44 1.03 -7.32
N ALA A 53 -8.40 0.19 -7.32
CA ALA A 53 -7.40 0.18 -8.37
C ALA A 53 -8.00 -0.15 -9.74
N TYR A 54 -8.88 -1.16 -9.79
CA TYR A 54 -9.57 -1.51 -11.02
C TYR A 54 -10.52 -0.41 -11.49
N ALA A 55 -11.28 0.22 -10.58
CA ALA A 55 -12.20 1.30 -10.92
C ALA A 55 -11.47 2.48 -11.61
N VAL A 56 -10.31 2.88 -11.08
CA VAL A 56 -9.51 3.97 -11.66
C VAL A 56 -8.88 3.55 -12.99
N LEU A 57 -8.32 2.34 -13.09
CA LEU A 57 -7.58 1.91 -14.27
C LEU A 57 -8.46 1.42 -15.43
N SER A 58 -9.70 1.00 -15.14
CA SER A 58 -10.65 0.56 -16.16
C SER A 58 -11.31 1.71 -16.91
N ASP A 59 -11.38 2.90 -16.32
CA ASP A 59 -11.85 4.13 -16.96
C ASP A 59 -10.69 4.79 -17.74
N PRO A 60 -10.79 4.94 -19.07
CA PRO A 60 -9.70 5.49 -19.89
C PRO A 60 -9.28 6.92 -19.50
N GLU A 61 -10.21 7.77 -19.09
CA GLU A 61 -9.93 9.16 -18.73
C GLU A 61 -9.25 9.24 -17.37
N GLN A 62 -9.77 8.50 -16.38
CA GLN A 62 -9.14 8.41 -15.06
C GLN A 62 -7.76 7.77 -15.14
N ARG A 63 -7.60 6.71 -15.93
CA ARG A 63 -6.31 6.06 -16.18
C ARG A 63 -5.32 7.03 -16.82
N GLN A 64 -5.72 7.76 -17.85
CA GLN A 64 -4.85 8.75 -18.49
C GLN A 64 -4.41 9.85 -17.52
N SER A 65 -5.34 10.37 -16.72
CA SER A 65 -5.02 11.36 -15.69
C SER A 65 -4.07 10.80 -14.64
N TYR A 66 -4.29 9.55 -14.22
CA TYR A 66 -3.43 8.86 -13.27
C TYR A 66 -2.01 8.67 -13.84
N ASP A 67 -1.90 8.14 -15.06
CA ASP A 67 -0.63 7.89 -15.76
C ASP A 67 0.17 9.19 -15.96
N ALA A 68 -0.51 10.29 -16.32
CA ALA A 68 0.12 11.60 -16.44
C ALA A 68 0.72 12.07 -15.11
N SER A 69 -0.03 11.94 -14.00
CA SER A 69 0.45 12.30 -12.67
C SER A 69 1.59 11.38 -12.18
N PHE A 70 1.54 10.11 -12.57
CA PHE A 70 2.54 9.10 -12.23
C PHE A 70 3.87 9.39 -12.91
N LEU A 71 3.83 9.71 -14.22
CA LEU A 71 5.00 10.11 -15.00
C LEU A 71 5.57 11.47 -14.54
N ALA A 72 4.71 12.46 -14.29
CA ALA A 72 5.16 13.77 -13.82
C ALA A 72 5.99 13.67 -12.52
N LYS A 73 5.53 12.88 -11.55
CA LYS A 73 6.26 12.65 -10.29
C LYS A 73 7.62 11.98 -10.52
N THR A 74 7.71 11.04 -11.47
CA THR A 74 8.99 10.37 -11.78
C THR A 74 9.98 11.31 -12.47
N TYR A 75 9.52 12.26 -13.29
CA TYR A 75 10.38 13.23 -13.98
C TYR A 75 10.74 14.47 -13.14
N GLU A 76 9.81 15.00 -12.34
CA GLU A 76 10.08 16.17 -11.46
C GLU A 76 11.11 15.87 -10.36
N GLN A 77 11.28 14.60 -10.02
CA GLN A 77 12.16 14.14 -8.94
C GLN A 77 13.51 13.61 -9.46
N GLN A 78 13.80 13.78 -10.75
CA GLN A 78 15.12 13.57 -11.35
C GLN A 78 15.92 14.87 -11.19
N PRO A 79 16.92 14.95 -10.29
CA PRO A 79 17.56 16.22 -10.00
C PRO A 79 18.46 16.62 -11.18
N GLU A 80 18.05 17.66 -11.90
CA GLU A 80 19.02 18.69 -12.27
C GLU A 80 19.64 19.16 -10.95
N GLN A 81 20.93 18.87 -10.76
CA GLN A 81 21.73 19.49 -9.71
C GLN A 81 21.45 20.99 -9.74
N HIS A 82 20.89 21.60 -8.68
CA HIS A 82 21.18 22.97 -8.21
C HIS A 82 20.26 23.33 -7.01
N SER A 83 20.91 23.52 -5.87
CA SER A 83 20.62 24.41 -4.73
C SER A 83 19.21 25.01 -4.52
N GLY A 84 18.69 24.85 -3.29
CA GLY A 84 18.05 25.97 -2.56
C GLY A 84 16.66 25.74 -1.98
N SER A 85 16.63 25.45 -0.67
CA SER A 85 15.70 25.93 0.37
C SER A 85 14.21 26.19 0.04
N GLY A 86 13.31 25.52 0.76
CA GLY A 86 11.92 25.94 0.90
C GLY A 86 11.04 24.95 1.66
N SER A 87 10.80 25.24 2.94
CA SER A 87 10.04 24.43 3.92
C SER A 87 8.52 24.52 3.75
N GLN A 88 7.79 23.44 4.06
CA GLN A 88 6.47 23.38 4.75
C GLN A 88 5.99 21.90 4.80
N ALA A 89 6.25 21.16 5.88
CA ALA A 89 5.41 21.00 7.09
C ALA A 89 4.16 20.12 6.88
N SER A 90 4.26 18.87 7.38
CA SER A 90 3.22 18.04 8.05
C SER A 90 3.07 16.57 7.57
N THR A 91 4.15 15.80 7.35
CA THR A 91 4.04 14.34 7.10
C THR A 91 5.21 13.51 7.67
N GLN A 92 5.61 13.75 8.92
CA GLN A 92 6.89 13.25 9.44
C GLN A 92 6.98 11.74 9.79
N ALA A 93 5.91 10.95 9.67
CA ALA A 93 5.98 9.51 9.97
C ALA A 93 6.26 8.61 8.74
N THR A 94 5.95 9.08 7.53
CA THR A 94 6.10 8.30 6.28
C THR A 94 7.20 8.79 5.34
N GLU A 95 7.78 9.98 5.59
CA GLU A 95 8.80 10.58 4.72
C GLU A 95 10.15 9.83 4.70
N GLY A 96 10.49 9.06 5.74
CA GLY A 96 11.70 8.23 5.75
C GLY A 96 11.56 6.86 5.07
N LEU A 97 10.33 6.49 4.66
CA LEU A 97 9.97 5.16 4.16
C LEU A 97 9.72 5.10 2.66
N LEU A 98 9.46 6.25 2.07
CA LEU A 98 9.23 6.39 0.64
C LEU A 98 10.55 6.89 0.06
N GLU A 99 11.34 6.04 -0.62
CA GLU A 99 12.42 6.60 -1.41
C GLU A 99 11.83 7.63 -2.39
N PRO A 100 12.55 8.73 -2.70
CA PRO A 100 12.06 9.78 -3.59
C PRO A 100 11.62 9.28 -4.97
N HIS A 101 11.98 8.06 -5.35
CA HIS A 101 11.67 7.44 -6.65
C HIS A 101 10.60 6.35 -6.57
N THR A 102 10.12 5.99 -5.37
CA THR A 102 9.16 4.91 -5.20
C THR A 102 7.74 5.45 -5.38
N PRO A 103 6.97 4.93 -6.35
CA PRO A 103 5.60 5.35 -6.53
C PRO A 103 4.77 5.03 -5.29
N SER A 104 3.82 5.91 -5.01
CA SER A 104 3.12 5.91 -3.74
C SER A 104 1.68 6.34 -3.90
N LEU A 105 0.82 5.77 -3.07
CA LEU A 105 -0.63 5.94 -3.13
C LEU A 105 -1.13 6.46 -1.78
N GLU A 106 -2.09 7.38 -1.83
CA GLU A 106 -2.85 7.78 -0.65
C GLU A 106 -3.97 6.76 -0.40
N ILE A 107 -4.01 6.23 0.80
CA ILE A 107 -5.04 5.29 1.27
C ILE A 107 -5.68 5.81 2.55
N ARG A 108 -6.89 5.34 2.83
CA ARG A 108 -7.55 5.58 4.11
C ARG A 108 -6.90 4.74 5.21
N ASP A 109 -7.02 5.19 6.45
CA ASP A 109 -6.40 4.53 7.60
C ASP A 109 -6.93 3.08 7.78
N GLU A 110 -8.21 2.86 7.50
CA GLU A 110 -8.89 1.54 7.52
C GLU A 110 -8.34 0.57 6.46
N GLN A 111 -7.67 1.09 5.42
CA GLN A 111 -7.12 0.30 4.32
C GLN A 111 -5.70 -0.21 4.61
N LEU A 112 -5.09 0.19 5.73
CA LEU A 112 -3.71 -0.14 6.06
C LEU A 112 -3.45 -1.66 6.02
N ILE A 113 -4.29 -2.45 6.69
CA ILE A 113 -4.07 -3.90 6.74
C ILE A 113 -4.15 -4.50 5.34
N GLY A 114 -5.12 -4.09 4.52
CA GLY A 114 -5.25 -4.51 3.12
C GLY A 114 -4.03 -4.17 2.27
N ALA A 115 -3.43 -3.00 2.51
CA ALA A 115 -2.20 -2.59 1.83
C ALA A 115 -0.99 -3.43 2.26
N LEU A 116 -0.86 -3.74 3.55
CA LEU A 116 0.21 -4.61 4.05
C LEU A 116 0.09 -6.03 3.50
N LEU A 117 -1.13 -6.55 3.37
CA LEU A 117 -1.41 -7.82 2.68
C LEU A 117 -0.95 -7.80 1.22
N ILE A 118 -1.24 -6.73 0.49
CA ILE A 118 -0.80 -6.59 -0.92
C ILE A 118 0.72 -6.52 -1.00
N LEU A 119 1.38 -5.74 -0.13
CA LEU A 119 2.85 -5.68 -0.07
C LEU A 119 3.46 -7.05 0.25
N GLN A 120 2.86 -7.80 1.18
CA GLN A 120 3.26 -9.17 1.50
C GLN A 120 3.17 -10.09 0.27
N GLU A 121 2.09 -10.00 -0.52
CA GLU A 121 1.91 -10.78 -1.75
C GLU A 121 2.91 -10.41 -2.86
N LEU A 122 3.40 -9.18 -2.84
CA LEU A 122 4.43 -8.68 -3.76
C LEU A 122 5.86 -9.02 -3.31
N GLY A 123 6.03 -9.64 -2.12
CA GLY A 123 7.34 -9.95 -1.56
C GLY A 123 8.04 -8.77 -0.88
N GLU A 124 7.33 -7.67 -0.65
CA GLU A 124 7.89 -6.43 -0.09
C GLU A 124 7.97 -6.48 1.45
N TYR A 125 8.57 -7.54 1.98
CA TYR A 125 8.52 -7.87 3.40
C TYR A 125 9.22 -6.82 4.28
N GLU A 126 10.33 -6.23 3.82
CA GLU A 126 11.01 -5.16 4.56
C GLU A 126 10.11 -3.92 4.72
N ILE A 127 9.38 -3.56 3.67
CA ILE A 127 8.42 -2.45 3.70
C ILE A 127 7.28 -2.76 4.65
N VAL A 128 6.76 -4.00 4.61
CA VAL A 128 5.72 -4.48 5.55
C VAL A 128 6.19 -4.31 6.99
N LEU A 129 7.42 -4.74 7.30
CA LEU A 129 7.97 -4.60 8.65
C LEU A 129 8.09 -3.14 9.09
N LYS A 130 8.68 -2.28 8.25
CA LYS A 130 8.89 -0.88 8.61
C LYS A 130 7.56 -0.13 8.80
N LEU A 131 6.60 -0.31 7.89
CA LEU A 131 5.27 0.30 8.02
C LEU A 131 4.54 -0.27 9.23
N GLY A 132 4.41 -1.60 9.33
CA GLY A 132 3.64 -2.21 10.39
C GLY A 132 4.21 -1.93 11.78
N GLN A 133 5.53 -1.83 11.96
CA GLN A 133 6.14 -1.43 13.22
C GLN A 133 5.84 0.02 13.61
N THR A 134 5.77 0.93 12.63
CA THR A 134 5.39 2.33 12.87
C THR A 134 3.98 2.42 13.45
N TYR A 135 3.05 1.63 12.90
CA TYR A 135 1.65 1.61 13.35
C TYR A 135 1.42 0.75 14.59
N LEU A 136 2.22 -0.29 14.82
CA LEU A 136 2.17 -1.09 16.05
C LEU A 136 2.82 -0.36 17.24
N GLY A 137 3.87 0.44 16.98
CA GLY A 137 4.66 1.14 17.99
C GLY A 137 4.07 2.48 18.45
N ALA A 138 3.19 3.11 17.65
CA ALA A 138 2.48 4.34 18.03
C ALA A 138 1.53 4.16 19.24
N ASP A 139 1.38 2.92 19.70
CA ASP A 139 0.33 2.46 20.61
C ASP A 139 0.74 2.42 22.10
N SER A 140 1.75 3.20 22.51
CA SER A 140 2.03 3.40 23.96
C SER A 140 1.58 4.76 24.51
N SER A 141 1.14 5.72 23.70
CA SER A 141 0.74 7.03 24.24
C SER A 141 -0.38 7.77 23.52
N THR A 142 -0.86 7.31 22.36
CA THR A 142 -1.97 7.96 21.66
C THR A 142 -2.96 6.93 21.19
N SER A 143 -4.00 6.74 22.01
CA SER A 143 -5.32 6.19 21.67
C SER A 143 -5.48 5.87 20.18
N ILE A 144 -5.35 4.60 19.80
CA ILE A 144 -5.96 4.11 18.55
C ILE A 144 -7.44 4.49 18.67
N ASP A 145 -7.82 5.55 17.96
CA ASP A 145 -9.19 6.03 17.94
C ASP A 145 -10.08 4.87 17.52
N HIS A 146 -10.89 4.41 18.47
CA HIS A 146 -11.81 3.27 18.40
C HIS A 146 -12.74 3.28 17.17
N ARG A 147 -12.76 4.38 16.41
CA ARG A 147 -13.61 4.66 15.27
C ARG A 147 -12.91 4.52 13.90
N ARG A 148 -11.57 4.46 13.82
CA ARG A 148 -10.82 4.58 12.54
C ARG A 148 -10.25 3.30 11.93
N PHE A 149 -10.25 2.16 12.63
CA PHE A 149 -9.55 0.97 12.12
C PHE A 149 -10.38 -0.33 12.16
N GLY A 150 -11.53 -0.36 12.84
CA GLY A 150 -12.30 -1.58 13.12
C GLY A 150 -12.21 -1.97 14.60
N GLU A 151 -12.51 -3.23 14.95
CA GLU A 151 -12.24 -3.71 16.30
C GLU A 151 -10.72 -3.73 16.54
N PRO A 152 -10.19 -2.89 17.44
CA PRO A 152 -8.75 -2.63 17.52
C PRO A 152 -7.94 -3.88 17.85
N GLN A 153 -8.55 -4.85 18.56
CA GLN A 153 -7.93 -6.13 18.87
C GLN A 153 -7.76 -7.02 17.62
N ILE A 154 -8.76 -7.04 16.72
CA ILE A 154 -8.70 -7.82 15.48
C ILE A 154 -7.67 -7.22 14.53
N VAL A 155 -7.69 -5.90 14.35
CA VAL A 155 -6.71 -5.19 13.51
C VAL A 155 -5.30 -5.41 14.00
N ARG A 156 -5.08 -5.34 15.33
CA ARG A 156 -3.79 -5.60 15.93
C ARG A 156 -3.35 -7.06 15.75
N ALA A 157 -4.27 -8.01 15.85
CA ALA A 157 -3.98 -9.42 15.59
C ALA A 157 -3.57 -9.65 14.13
N ASP A 158 -4.31 -9.10 13.17
CA ASP A 158 -3.96 -9.17 11.74
C ASP A 158 -2.60 -8.50 11.47
N LEU A 159 -2.34 -7.34 12.08
CA LEU A 159 -1.06 -6.64 11.93
C LEU A 159 0.12 -7.46 12.47
N VAL A 160 -0.01 -8.02 13.67
CA VAL A 160 1.02 -8.89 14.26
C VAL A 160 1.22 -10.14 13.42
N LEU A 161 0.14 -10.74 12.90
CA LEU A 161 0.21 -11.86 11.98
C LEU A 161 0.99 -11.49 10.71
N THR A 162 0.66 -10.37 10.06
CA THR A 162 1.36 -9.89 8.86
C THR A 162 2.84 -9.67 9.12
N LEU A 163 3.19 -9.01 10.23
CA LEU A 163 4.58 -8.79 10.62
C LEU A 163 5.32 -10.11 10.90
N GLY A 164 4.68 -11.06 11.58
CA GLY A 164 5.26 -12.37 11.85
C GLY A 164 5.54 -13.16 10.58
N ILE A 165 4.62 -13.11 9.61
CA ILE A 165 4.82 -13.75 8.29
C ILE A 165 5.96 -13.05 7.54
N ALA A 166 6.00 -11.72 7.50
CA ALA A 166 7.10 -10.98 6.86
C ALA A 166 8.48 -11.35 7.44
N CYS A 167 8.60 -11.44 8.77
CA CYS A 167 9.83 -11.90 9.43
C CYS A 167 10.20 -13.33 9.02
N LEU A 168 9.21 -14.24 8.94
CA LEU A 168 9.43 -15.63 8.56
C LEU A 168 9.93 -15.73 7.11
N GLU A 169 9.34 -14.99 6.17
CA GLU A 169 9.73 -15.03 4.76
C GLU A 169 11.12 -14.42 4.56
N LEU A 170 11.45 -13.29 5.20
CA LEU A 170 12.81 -12.72 5.16
C LEU A 170 13.87 -13.68 5.68
N GLY A 171 13.55 -14.44 6.73
CA GLY A 171 14.46 -15.46 7.27
C GLY A 171 14.67 -16.66 6.34
N ARG A 172 13.82 -16.86 5.32
CA ARG A 172 14.00 -17.92 4.30
C ARG A 172 14.84 -17.48 3.11
N GLU A 173 14.98 -16.17 2.90
CA GLU A 173 15.75 -15.58 1.80
C GLU A 173 17.25 -15.44 2.09
N GLN A 174 17.65 -15.58 3.37
CA GLN A 174 19.04 -15.53 3.87
C GLN A 174 19.66 -16.93 3.98
#